data_AF-A0A090RMM3-F1
#
_entry.id   AF-A0A090RMM3-F1
#
_cell.length_a   1.000
_cell.length_b   1.000
_cell.length_c   1.000
_cell.angle_alpha   90.00
_cell.angle_beta   90.00
_cell.angle_gamma   90.00
#
_symmetry.space_group_name_H-M   'P 1'
#
loop_
_entity.id
_entity.type
_entity.pdbx_description
1 polymer ?
#
loop_
_entity_poly.entity_id
_entity_poly.type
_entity_poly.pdbx_seq_one_letter_code
_entity_poly.pdbx_strand_id
1 'polypeptide(L)' 'MSNVQYGISPLTWTNDDMPELGGEIPLETCLSEMAEAGFTGTELGTKYPREPEVLVPLLKEHGLVLASVGIAAT' A
#
# COMPACT_ATOMS: atom_id res chain seq x y z
N MET A 1 -3.70 -15.94 21.11
CA MET A 1 -3.60 -15.50 19.70
C MET A 1 -2.49 -14.46 19.60
N SER A 2 -1.70 -14.47 18.53
CA SER A 2 -0.56 -13.57 18.34
C SER A 2 -1.02 -12.16 17.91
N ASN A 3 -0.45 -11.11 18.48
CA ASN A 3 -0.68 -9.69 18.10
C ASN A 3 0.14 -9.27 16.87
N VAL A 4 0.39 -10.19 15.94
CA VAL A 4 1.21 -9.92 14.74
C VAL A 4 0.27 -9.56 13.60
N GLN A 5 0.57 -8.44 12.92
CA GLN A 5 -0.09 -8.01 11.69
C GLN A 5 0.88 -8.16 10.53
N TYR A 6 0.38 -8.58 9.38
CA TYR A 6 1.17 -8.76 8.17
C TYR A 6 0.97 -7.58 7.22
N GLY A 7 2.07 -6.94 6.85
CA GLY A 7 2.11 -5.89 5.84
C GLY A 7 2.80 -6.34 4.55
N ILE A 8 2.55 -5.63 3.46
CA ILE A 8 3.16 -5.85 2.15
C ILE A 8 3.57 -4.53 1.50
N SER A 9 4.61 -4.55 0.69
CA SER A 9 5.07 -3.38 -0.06
C SER A 9 4.28 -3.24 -1.37
N PRO A 10 3.87 -2.01 -1.78
CA PRO A 10 3.24 -1.79 -3.07
C PRO A 10 4.16 -2.12 -4.26
N LEU A 11 5.47 -2.30 -4.02
CA LEU A 11 6.44 -2.76 -5.03
C LEU A 11 6.04 -4.09 -5.72
N THR A 12 5.21 -4.89 -5.06
CA THR A 12 4.64 -6.12 -5.65
C THR A 12 3.77 -5.84 -6.89
N TRP A 13 3.20 -4.63 -7.00
CA TRP A 13 2.39 -4.21 -8.15
C TRP A 13 3.05 -3.13 -8.99
N THR A 14 3.72 -2.16 -8.36
CA THR A 14 4.20 -0.96 -9.06
C THR A 14 5.65 -0.69 -8.73
N ASN A 15 6.49 -0.47 -9.75
CA ASN A 15 7.87 -0.06 -9.52
C ASN A 15 8.05 1.45 -9.78
N ASP A 16 8.44 2.19 -8.75
CA ASP A 16 8.61 3.64 -8.84
C ASP A 16 9.85 4.03 -9.66
N ASP A 17 10.91 3.20 -9.68
CA ASP A 17 12.12 3.43 -10.47
C ASP A 17 11.96 3.00 -11.95
N MET A 18 11.06 2.06 -12.21
CA MET A 18 10.76 1.53 -13.55
C MET A 18 9.24 1.57 -13.81
N PRO A 19 8.67 2.74 -14.16
CA PRO A 19 7.23 2.92 -14.28
C PRO A 19 6.55 2.03 -15.33
N GLU A 20 7.28 1.52 -16.32
CA GLU A 20 6.79 0.52 -17.26
C GLU A 20 6.43 -0.82 -16.61
N LEU A 21 6.87 -1.06 -15.37
CA LEU A 21 6.52 -2.20 -14.55
C LEU A 21 5.36 -1.84 -13.62
N GLY A 22 4.14 -1.85 -14.18
CA GLY A 22 2.89 -1.69 -13.42
C GLY A 22 2.54 -0.24 -13.07
N GLY A 23 3.17 0.76 -13.69
CA GLY A 23 2.83 2.17 -13.52
C GLY A 23 1.39 2.48 -13.92
N GLU A 24 0.80 1.71 -14.83
CA GLU A 24 -0.60 1.78 -15.23
C GLU A 24 -1.59 1.19 -14.20
N ILE A 25 -1.11 0.37 -13.26
CA ILE A 25 -1.96 -0.27 -12.24
C ILE A 25 -2.48 0.81 -11.27
N PRO A 26 -3.79 1.01 -11.13
CA PRO A 26 -4.36 1.97 -10.18
C PRO A 26 -4.02 1.62 -8.73
N LEU A 27 -3.90 2.64 -7.88
CA LEU A 27 -3.65 2.44 -6.45
C LEU A 27 -4.73 1.55 -5.81
N GLU A 28 -5.97 1.77 -6.19
CA GLU A 28 -7.14 1.06 -5.69
C GLU A 28 -7.08 -0.44 -6.02
N THR A 29 -6.52 -0.81 -7.17
CA THR A 29 -6.27 -2.21 -7.55
C THR A 29 -5.24 -2.82 -6.61
N CYS A 30 -4.11 -2.15 -6.37
CA CYS A 30 -3.10 -2.62 -5.44
C CYS A 30 -3.69 -2.83 -4.04
N LEU A 31 -4.41 -1.84 -3.50
CA LEU A 31 -5.00 -1.92 -2.15
C LEU A 31 -6.05 -3.03 -2.04
N SER A 32 -6.88 -3.21 -3.06
CA SER A 32 -7.89 -4.28 -3.09
C SER A 32 -7.23 -5.66 -3.10
N GLU A 33 -6.23 -5.87 -3.95
CA GLU A 33 -5.54 -7.15 -4.07
C GLU A 33 -4.68 -7.47 -2.83
N MET A 34 -4.12 -6.47 -2.16
CA MET A 34 -3.47 -6.64 -0.84
C MET A 34 -4.45 -7.21 0.19
N ALA A 35 -5.66 -6.64 0.26
CA ALA A 35 -6.70 -7.09 1.19
C ALA A 35 -7.21 -8.49 0.84
N GLU A 36 -7.43 -8.78 -0.45
CA GLU A 36 -7.82 -10.12 -0.93
C GLU A 36 -6.76 -11.19 -0.61
N ALA A 37 -5.48 -10.81 -0.66
CA ALA A 37 -4.36 -11.68 -0.25
C ALA A 37 -4.23 -11.88 1.27
N GLY A 38 -5.05 -11.20 2.08
CA GLY A 38 -5.10 -11.34 3.54
C GLY A 38 -4.11 -10.47 4.31
N PHE A 39 -3.50 -9.48 3.66
CA PHE A 39 -2.69 -8.49 4.36
C PHE A 39 -3.56 -7.48 5.09
N THR A 40 -3.01 -6.92 6.17
CA THR A 40 -3.70 -5.94 7.03
C THR A 40 -2.95 -4.62 7.10
N GLY A 41 -1.75 -4.55 6.50
CA GLY A 41 -0.97 -3.33 6.42
C GLY A 41 -0.28 -3.17 5.06
N THR A 42 0.13 -1.94 4.76
CA THR A 42 0.91 -1.60 3.56
C THR A 42 2.02 -0.61 3.89
N GLU A 43 3.08 -0.60 3.09
CA GLU A 43 4.07 0.47 3.11
C GLU A 43 3.60 1.67 2.28
N LEU A 44 4.10 2.87 2.62
CA LEU A 44 3.79 4.07 1.84
C LEU A 44 4.50 4.04 0.47
N GLY A 45 3.75 3.82 -0.61
CA GLY A 45 4.25 3.91 -1.99
C GLY A 45 4.13 5.31 -2.61
N THR A 46 4.77 5.55 -3.75
CA THR A 46 4.78 6.90 -4.37
C THR A 46 3.41 7.37 -4.84
N LYS A 47 2.54 6.44 -5.26
CA LYS A 47 1.16 6.72 -5.70
C LYS A 47 0.19 7.12 -4.57
N TYR A 48 0.58 6.94 -3.31
CA TYR A 48 -0.31 7.12 -2.16
C TYR A 48 -0.49 8.62 -1.85
N PRO A 49 -1.70 9.06 -1.46
CA PRO A 49 -1.91 10.38 -0.87
C PRO A 49 -0.97 10.60 0.33
N ARG A 50 -0.48 11.82 0.49
CA ARG A 50 0.46 12.16 1.60
C ARG A 50 -0.25 12.81 2.77
N GLU A 51 -1.45 13.33 2.53
CA GLU A 51 -2.34 13.94 3.50
C GLU A 51 -2.98 12.84 4.36
N PRO A 52 -2.71 12.76 5.67
CA PRO A 52 -3.26 11.72 6.54
C PRO A 52 -4.79 11.66 6.52
N GLU A 53 -5.45 12.82 6.38
CA GLU A 53 -6.90 12.96 6.26
C GLU A 53 -7.49 12.30 5.00
N VAL A 54 -6.67 12.04 3.98
CA VAL A 54 -7.06 11.31 2.76
C VAL A 54 -6.58 9.86 2.82
N LEU A 55 -5.33 9.66 3.23
CA LEU A 55 -4.69 8.35 3.26
C LEU A 55 -5.37 7.39 4.25
N VAL A 56 -5.64 7.84 5.48
CA VAL A 56 -6.18 6.96 6.52
C VAL A 56 -7.58 6.43 6.16
N PRO A 57 -8.54 7.27 5.70
CA PRO A 57 -9.82 6.76 5.21
C PRO A 57 -9.68 5.77 4.05
N LEU A 58 -8.83 6.09 3.05
CA LEU A 58 -8.60 5.22 1.90
C LEU A 58 -8.11 3.82 2.33
N LEU A 59 -7.06 3.74 3.16
CA LEU A 59 -6.57 2.45 3.63
C LEU A 59 -7.65 1.68 4.42
N LYS A 60 -8.42 2.40 5.24
CA LYS A 60 -9.49 1.80 6.04
C LYS A 60 -10.62 1.22 5.18
N GLU A 61 -10.94 1.82 4.03
CA GLU A 61 -11.91 1.27 3.08
C GLU A 61 -11.50 -0.11 2.56
N HIS A 62 -10.19 -0.38 2.48
CA HIS A 62 -9.64 -1.68 2.12
C HIS A 62 -9.28 -2.56 3.33
N GLY A 63 -9.59 -2.13 4.56
CA GLY A 63 -9.22 -2.88 5.78
C GLY A 63 -7.72 -2.90 6.07
N LEU A 64 -6.96 -1.96 5.51
CA LEU A 64 -5.52 -1.83 5.67
C LEU A 64 -5.15 -0.71 6.65
N VAL A 65 -3.94 -0.80 7.20
CA VAL A 65 -3.28 0.29 7.93
C VAL A 65 -1.93 0.63 7.31
N LEU A 66 -1.41 1.83 7.59
CA LEU A 66 -0.03 2.14 7.23
C LEU A 66 0.91 1.42 8.21
N ALA A 67 1.68 0.45 7.70
CA ALA A 67 2.59 -0.37 8.50
C ALA A 67 3.98 0.26 8.63
N SER A 68 4.47 0.90 7.57
CA SER A 68 5.77 1.57 7.52
C SER A 68 5.78 2.65 6.44
N VAL A 69 6.79 3.51 6.49
CA VAL A 69 7.17 4.37 5.36
C VAL A 69 8.25 3.63 4.60
N GLY A 70 8.03 3.31 3.32
CA GLY A 70 8.99 2.56 2.51
C GLY A 70 10.31 3.30 2.36
N ILE A 71 11.42 2.55 2.23
CA ILE A 71 12.79 3.10 2.10
C ILE A 71 13.01 3.94 0.82
N ALA A 72 12.08 3.91 -0.14
CA ALA A 72 12.12 4.72 -1.35
C ALA A 72 11.58 6.15 -1.17
N ALA A 73 11.01 6.48 0.00
CA ALA A 73 10.38 7.77 0.28
C ALA A 73 11.24 8.74 1.13
N THR A 74 12.55 8.48 1.26
CA THR A 74 13.52 9.38 1.93
C THR A 74 14.35 10.18 0.95
#